data_AF-A0A845E034-F1
#
_entry.id   AF-A0A845E034-F1
#
_cell.length_a   1.000
_cell.length_b   1.000
_cell.length_c   1.000
_cell.angle_alpha   90.00
_cell.angle_beta   90.00
_cell.angle_gamma   90.00
#
_symmetry.space_group_name_H-M   'P 1'
#
loop_
_entity.id
_entity.type
_entity.pdbx_description
1 polymer ?
#
loop_
_entity_poly.entity_id
_entity_poly.type
_entity_poly.pdbx_seq_one_letter_code
_entity_poly.pdbx_strand_id
1 'polypeptide(L)'
;MKLEGTGIEGLVVDYKPLTEIMEKNGFILGGSWDYERVTYDYKLMAPEKNITHYVRIQGFALEGDVDKGDAVIRMMKPLLGRHYYPHGVEYGHQEGFSDDMIQKAKTLIAKVAEPAKKYHSQVPEHVVLDKLKKWAQENENDEVLQKVEELSNNPERR
;
A
#
# COMPACT_ATOMS: atom_id res chain seq x y z
N MET A 1 1.39 -2.41 -18.20
CA MET A 1 0.94 -3.79 -17.94
C MET A 1 0.53 -3.98 -16.49
N LYS A 2 -0.62 -4.62 -16.21
CA LYS A 2 -0.99 -5.07 -14.85
C LYS A 2 -0.26 -6.36 -14.52
N LEU A 3 0.29 -6.47 -13.32
CA LEU A 3 0.87 -7.69 -12.79
C LEU A 3 -0.13 -8.34 -11.86
N GLU A 4 -0.40 -9.64 -12.06
CA GLU A 4 -1.36 -10.41 -11.27
C GLU A 4 -0.65 -11.54 -10.52
N GLY A 5 -1.27 -11.99 -9.43
CA GLY A 5 -0.76 -13.10 -8.62
C GLY A 5 0.54 -12.74 -7.91
N THR A 6 0.78 -11.46 -7.63
CA THR A 6 2.00 -11.00 -6.96
C THR A 6 1.93 -11.15 -5.43
N GLY A 7 0.73 -11.39 -4.89
CA GLY A 7 0.48 -11.66 -3.47
C GLY A 7 0.41 -10.40 -2.61
N ILE A 8 0.51 -9.23 -3.24
CA ILE A 8 0.32 -7.93 -2.59
C ILE A 8 -1.09 -7.39 -2.81
N GLU A 9 -1.79 -7.87 -3.85
CA GLU A 9 -3.09 -7.36 -4.23
C GLU A 9 -4.12 -7.65 -3.15
N GLY A 10 -4.84 -6.62 -2.71
CA GLY A 10 -5.87 -6.75 -1.69
C GLY A 10 -5.36 -6.84 -0.26
N LEU A 11 -4.04 -6.85 -0.02
CA LEU A 11 -3.52 -6.66 1.33
C LEU A 11 -4.02 -5.34 1.91
N VAL A 12 -4.36 -5.37 3.18
CA VAL A 12 -4.79 -4.21 3.99
C VAL A 12 -3.73 -4.00 5.05
N VAL A 13 -3.05 -2.85 5.02
CA VAL A 13 -1.87 -2.55 5.84
C VAL A 13 -1.89 -1.08 6.26
N ASP A 14 -1.48 -0.79 7.49
CA ASP A 14 -1.35 0.59 7.96
C ASP A 14 -0.28 1.36 7.17
N TYR A 15 -0.51 2.65 6.94
CA TYR A 15 0.32 3.50 6.10
C TYR A 15 1.80 3.54 6.52
N LYS A 16 2.08 3.72 7.82
CA LYS A 16 3.46 3.83 8.34
C LYS A 16 4.30 2.58 8.05
N PRO A 17 3.91 1.36 8.51
CA PRO A 17 4.69 0.16 8.24
C PRO A 17 4.74 -0.16 6.74
N LEU A 18 3.67 0.12 5.98
CA LEU A 18 3.68 -0.04 4.53
C LEU A 18 4.77 0.84 3.88
N THR A 19 4.79 2.12 4.20
CA THR A 19 5.74 3.10 3.64
C THR A 19 7.18 2.72 4.00
N GLU A 20 7.44 2.36 5.26
CA GLU A 20 8.77 1.90 5.67
C GLU A 20 9.24 0.67 4.88
N ILE A 21 8.36 -0.31 4.66
CA ILE A 21 8.67 -1.52 3.88
C ILE A 21 9.01 -1.15 2.43
N MET A 22 8.23 -0.25 1.83
CA MET A 22 8.44 0.22 0.46
C MET A 22 9.79 0.93 0.30
N GLU A 23 10.06 1.91 1.16
CA GLU A 23 11.30 2.71 1.12
C GLU A 23 12.55 1.87 1.38
N LYS A 24 12.51 0.96 2.36
CA LYS A 24 13.61 0.01 2.63
C LYS A 24 13.93 -0.88 1.42
N ASN A 25 12.98 -1.08 0.50
CA ASN A 25 13.15 -1.84 -0.73
C ASN A 25 13.36 -0.97 -1.97
N GLY A 26 13.58 0.35 -1.79
CA GLY A 26 13.93 1.28 -2.85
C GLY A 26 12.75 1.78 -3.68
N PHE A 27 11.51 1.54 -3.24
CA PHE A 27 10.36 2.23 -3.78
C PHE A 27 10.27 3.64 -3.19
N ILE A 28 9.85 4.61 -4.00
CA ILE A 28 9.71 6.00 -3.59
C ILE A 28 8.23 6.36 -3.61
N LEU A 29 7.74 6.97 -2.52
CA LEU A 29 6.40 7.54 -2.50
C LEU A 29 6.31 8.66 -3.55
N GLY A 30 5.42 8.49 -4.52
CA GLY A 30 5.21 9.42 -5.62
C GLY A 30 4.63 10.74 -5.12
N GLY A 31 5.09 11.85 -5.69
CA GLY A 31 4.72 13.21 -5.26
C GLY A 31 3.35 13.71 -5.73
N SER A 32 2.36 12.83 -5.91
CA SER A 32 0.98 13.27 -6.15
C SER A 32 0.30 13.50 -4.81
N TRP A 33 -0.24 14.71 -4.60
CA TRP A 33 -1.08 15.03 -3.45
C TRP A 33 -2.42 14.33 -3.62
N ASP A 34 -2.52 13.09 -3.16
CA ASP A 34 -3.74 12.28 -3.22
C ASP A 34 -4.06 11.77 -1.80
N TYR A 35 -5.02 12.42 -1.15
CA TYR A 35 -5.48 12.07 0.19
C TYR A 35 -6.08 10.65 0.26
N GLU A 36 -6.52 10.11 -0.87
CA GLU A 36 -7.18 8.81 -0.95
C GLU A 36 -6.23 7.71 -1.42
N ARG A 37 -5.04 8.03 -1.93
CA ARG A 37 -4.17 7.04 -2.56
C ARG A 37 -2.70 7.24 -2.26
N VAL A 38 -2.04 6.11 -2.04
CA VAL A 38 -0.59 6.02 -2.06
C VAL A 38 -0.14 5.44 -3.39
N THR A 39 0.93 6.01 -3.94
CA THR A 39 1.59 5.49 -5.15
C THR A 39 3.07 5.37 -4.87
N TYR A 40 3.61 4.16 -4.92
CA TYR A 40 5.02 3.88 -4.73
C TYR A 40 5.64 3.45 -6.06
N ASP A 41 6.69 4.13 -6.49
CA ASP A 41 7.37 3.85 -7.75
C ASP A 41 8.81 3.37 -7.51
N TYR A 42 9.19 2.31 -8.22
CA TYR A 42 10.57 1.87 -8.37
C TYR A 42 11.00 2.10 -9.81
N LYS A 43 12.01 2.96 -10.01
CA LYS A 43 12.56 3.25 -11.34
C LYS A 43 13.49 2.13 -11.80
N LEU A 44 13.20 1.54 -12.95
CA LEU A 44 14.06 0.59 -13.64
C LEU A 44 14.89 1.33 -14.70
N MET A 45 16.19 1.10 -14.70
CA MET A 45 17.07 1.64 -15.74
C MET A 45 16.75 0.96 -17.08
N ALA A 46 16.55 1.77 -18.13
CA ALA A 46 16.42 1.31 -19.50
C ALA A 46 17.71 1.66 -20.28
N PRO A 47 18.19 0.79 -21.18
CA PRO A 47 19.31 1.12 -22.05
C PRO A 47 18.92 2.15 -23.13
N GLU A 48 17.62 2.27 -23.42
CA GLU A 48 17.07 3.17 -24.42
C GLU A 48 17.05 4.63 -23.92
N LYS A 49 17.46 5.55 -24.78
CA LYS A 49 17.37 6.99 -24.49
C LYS A 49 15.90 7.41 -24.41
N ASN A 50 15.58 8.29 -23.46
CA ASN A 50 14.25 8.89 -23.24
C ASN A 50 13.13 7.92 -22.83
N ILE A 51 13.45 6.67 -22.49
CA ILE A 51 12.49 5.69 -21.98
C ILE A 51 12.83 5.40 -20.52
N THR A 52 11.82 5.47 -19.65
CA THR A 52 11.96 5.02 -18.26
C THR A 52 10.88 4.02 -17.92
N HIS A 53 11.28 2.91 -17.31
CA HIS A 53 10.37 1.89 -16.83
C HIS A 53 10.15 2.06 -15.32
N TYR A 54 8.94 1.80 -14.85
CA TYR A 54 8.57 1.90 -13.44
C TYR A 54 7.79 0.67 -13.00
N VAL A 55 8.18 0.11 -11.85
CA VAL A 55 7.29 -0.78 -11.09
C VAL A 55 6.51 0.10 -10.13
N ARG A 56 5.20 0.15 -10.32
CA ARG A 56 4.29 0.98 -9.54
C ARG A 56 3.41 0.09 -8.68
N ILE A 57 3.39 0.37 -7.38
CA ILE A 57 2.48 -0.25 -6.42
C ILE A 57 1.58 0.86 -5.88
N GLN A 58 0.28 0.63 -5.91
CA GLN A 58 -0.72 1.60 -5.46
C GLN A 58 -1.62 0.99 -4.42
N GLY A 59 -2.23 1.85 -3.61
CA GLY A 59 -3.29 1.49 -2.70
C GLY A 59 -4.21 2.67 -2.46
N PHE A 60 -5.43 2.39 -2.00
CA PHE A 60 -6.37 3.42 -1.58
C PHE A 60 -6.60 3.34 -0.08
N ALA A 61 -6.77 4.51 0.56
CA ALA A 61 -7.15 4.60 1.95
C ALA A 61 -8.58 4.05 2.11
N LEU A 62 -8.74 3.06 2.98
CA LEU A 62 -10.06 2.62 3.44
C LEU A 62 -10.62 3.60 4.49
N GLU A 63 -9.72 4.22 5.24
CA GLU A 63 -9.97 5.11 6.36
C GLU A 63 -8.67 5.82 6.76
N GLY A 64 -8.81 6.82 7.63
CA GLY A 64 -7.71 7.70 8.03
C GLY A 64 -7.30 8.66 6.90
N ASP A 65 -6.16 9.30 7.07
CA ASP A 65 -5.63 10.32 6.17
C ASP A 65 -4.16 10.01 5.84
N VAL A 66 -3.86 9.90 4.55
CA VAL A 66 -2.50 9.58 4.07
C VAL A 66 -1.50 10.65 4.51
N ASP A 67 -1.89 11.93 4.52
CA ASP A 67 -1.01 13.03 4.89
C ASP A 67 -0.74 13.07 6.40
N LYS A 68 -1.71 12.64 7.22
CA LYS A 68 -1.52 12.50 8.68
C LYS A 68 -0.76 11.23 9.06
N GLY A 69 -0.69 10.27 8.15
CA GLY A 69 -0.01 9.01 8.33
C GLY A 69 -0.74 8.00 9.22
N ASP A 70 -2.05 8.18 9.43
CA ASP A 70 -2.92 7.27 10.17
C ASP A 70 -3.85 6.47 9.24
N ALA A 71 -3.63 6.53 7.93
CA ALA A 71 -4.44 5.81 6.95
C ALA A 71 -4.20 4.29 6.98
N VAL A 72 -5.28 3.54 6.74
CA VAL A 72 -5.20 2.11 6.41
C VAL A 72 -5.36 1.93 4.92
N ILE A 73 -4.37 1.30 4.30
CA ILE A 73 -4.27 1.21 2.85
C ILE A 73 -4.67 -0.17 2.37
N ARG A 74 -5.59 -0.22 1.40
CA ARG A 74 -5.87 -1.42 0.61
C ARG A 74 -5.08 -1.40 -0.70
N MET A 75 -4.21 -2.40 -0.85
CA MET A 75 -3.30 -2.53 -1.97
C MET A 75 -4.03 -2.95 -3.26
N MET A 76 -3.60 -2.37 -4.38
CA MET A 76 -4.09 -2.65 -5.72
C MET A 76 -3.16 -3.60 -6.48
N LYS A 77 -3.61 -4.03 -7.66
CA LYS A 77 -2.75 -4.73 -8.65
C LYS A 77 -1.56 -3.84 -9.04
N PRO A 78 -0.31 -4.30 -8.84
CA PRO A 78 0.86 -3.56 -9.29
C PRO A 78 0.86 -3.35 -10.81
N LEU A 79 1.50 -2.28 -11.24
CA LEU A 79 1.63 -1.89 -12.63
C LEU A 79 3.11 -1.88 -13.01
N LEU A 80 3.42 -2.45 -14.17
CA LEU A 80 4.66 -2.18 -14.88
C LEU A 80 4.36 -1.12 -15.94
N GLY A 81 4.88 0.09 -15.72
CA GLY A 81 4.67 1.26 -16.57
C GLY A 81 5.90 1.62 -17.39
N ARG A 82 5.67 2.32 -18.50
CA ARG A 82 6.70 2.89 -19.34
C ARG A 82 6.40 4.37 -19.59
N HIS A 83 7.39 5.20 -19.41
CA HIS A 83 7.32 6.63 -19.67
C HIS A 83 8.21 6.96 -20.88
N TYR A 84 7.61 7.59 -21.89
CA TYR A 84 8.29 8.19 -23.01
C TYR A 84 8.41 9.69 -22.75
N TYR A 85 9.64 10.18 -22.61
CA TYR A 85 9.86 11.62 -22.61
C TYR A 85 10.02 12.11 -24.06
N PRO A 86 9.32 13.18 -24.50
CA PRO A 86 8.45 14.10 -23.75
C PRO A 86 6.94 13.76 -23.77
N HIS A 87 6.53 12.64 -24.38
CA HIS A 87 5.14 12.39 -24.80
C HIS A 87 4.21 11.73 -23.76
N GLY A 88 4.68 11.38 -22.56
CA GLY A 88 3.83 10.96 -21.42
C GLY A 88 4.02 9.50 -20.98
N VAL A 89 3.18 9.04 -20.05
CA VAL A 89 3.21 7.66 -19.50
C VAL A 89 2.10 6.84 -20.16
N GLU A 90 2.46 5.73 -20.82
CA GLU A 90 1.49 4.84 -21.44
C GLU A 90 1.30 3.58 -20.59
N TYR A 91 0.03 3.26 -20.31
CA TYR A 91 -0.39 2.03 -19.65
C TYR A 91 -1.30 1.24 -20.60
N GLY A 92 -0.70 0.44 -21.49
CA GLY A 92 -1.40 -0.36 -22.51
C GLY A 92 -0.80 -1.76 -22.65
N HIS A 93 -1.27 -2.58 -23.60
CA HIS A 93 -0.91 -3.99 -23.83
C HIS A 93 0.60 -4.29 -23.77
N GLN A 94 0.98 -5.57 -23.58
CA GLN A 94 2.34 -6.14 -23.38
C GLN A 94 3.50 -5.65 -24.29
N GLU A 95 3.28 -4.67 -25.17
CA GLU A 95 4.22 -4.15 -26.14
C GLU A 95 5.46 -3.54 -25.49
N GLY A 96 6.57 -4.28 -25.54
CA GLY A 96 7.92 -3.80 -25.28
C GLY A 96 8.48 -4.05 -23.88
N PHE A 97 7.82 -4.85 -23.04
CA PHE A 97 8.44 -5.33 -21.79
C PHE A 97 9.09 -6.70 -22.04
N SER A 98 10.38 -6.84 -21.74
CA SER A 98 11.05 -8.15 -21.80
C SER A 98 10.64 -9.05 -20.64
N ASP A 99 10.73 -10.37 -20.83
CA ASP A 99 10.46 -11.35 -19.78
C ASP A 99 11.36 -11.13 -18.56
N ASP A 100 12.63 -10.78 -18.76
CA ASP A 100 13.56 -10.42 -17.70
C ASP A 100 13.08 -9.23 -16.87
N MET A 101 12.50 -8.21 -17.52
CA MET A 101 11.97 -7.04 -16.85
C MET A 101 10.73 -7.39 -16.03
N ILE A 102 9.83 -8.21 -16.59
CA ILE A 102 8.64 -8.70 -15.89
C ILE A 102 9.06 -9.53 -14.67
N GLN A 103 10.05 -10.41 -14.81
CA GLN A 103 10.54 -11.24 -13.73
C GLN A 103 11.25 -10.43 -12.64
N LYS A 104 12.01 -9.40 -13.03
CA LYS A 104 12.61 -8.44 -12.10
C LYS A 104 11.54 -7.68 -11.33
N ALA A 105 10.50 -7.20 -12.00
CA ALA A 105 9.38 -6.51 -11.36
C ALA A 105 8.66 -7.41 -10.35
N LYS A 106 8.35 -8.66 -10.72
CA LYS A 106 7.76 -9.65 -9.80
C LYS A 106 8.66 -9.92 -8.59
N THR A 107 9.97 -10.04 -8.78
CA THR A 107 10.93 -10.20 -7.69
C THR A 107 10.95 -9.00 -6.75
N LEU A 108 10.91 -7.78 -7.28
CA LEU A 108 10.84 -6.55 -6.47
C LEU A 108 9.54 -6.50 -5.66
N ILE A 109 8.41 -6.85 -6.26
CA ILE A 109 7.11 -6.88 -5.57
C ILE A 109 7.11 -7.95 -4.47
N ALA A 110 7.68 -9.14 -4.72
CA ALA A 110 7.74 -10.20 -3.71
C ALA A 110 8.51 -9.74 -2.44
N LYS A 111 9.58 -8.95 -2.60
CA LYS A 111 10.37 -8.43 -1.47
C LYS A 111 9.58 -7.50 -0.55
N VAL A 112 8.57 -6.82 -1.06
CA VAL A 112 7.67 -5.97 -0.25
C VAL A 112 6.40 -6.71 0.17
N ALA A 113 5.89 -7.63 -0.64
CA ALA A 113 4.69 -8.40 -0.35
C ALA A 113 4.88 -9.33 0.86
N GLU A 114 6.00 -10.06 0.94
CA GLU A 114 6.28 -10.99 2.04
C GLU A 114 6.30 -10.31 3.43
N PRO A 115 7.03 -9.21 3.66
CA PRO A 115 6.96 -8.50 4.93
C PRO A 115 5.62 -7.80 5.16
N ALA A 116 4.96 -7.28 4.11
CA ALA A 116 3.65 -6.64 4.24
C ALA A 116 2.55 -7.61 4.74
N LYS A 117 2.63 -8.89 4.38
CA LYS A 117 1.71 -9.92 4.89
C LYS A 117 1.69 -10.02 6.42
N LYS A 118 2.81 -9.71 7.10
CA LYS A 118 2.86 -9.72 8.58
C LYS A 118 1.98 -8.66 9.22
N TYR A 119 1.79 -7.56 8.51
CA TYR A 119 0.94 -6.43 8.90
C TYR A 119 -0.45 -6.51 8.26
N HIS A 120 -0.75 -7.61 7.57
CA HIS A 120 -2.05 -7.78 6.96
C HIS A 120 -3.10 -8.04 8.05
N SER A 121 -3.89 -7.01 8.35
CA SER A 121 -5.02 -7.10 9.25
C SER A 121 -6.29 -7.18 8.40
N GLN A 122 -7.01 -8.29 8.45
CA GLN A 122 -8.32 -8.42 7.77
C GLN A 122 -9.34 -7.39 8.29
N VAL A 123 -9.14 -6.92 9.53
CA VAL A 123 -9.89 -5.83 10.15
C VAL A 123 -8.89 -4.97 10.93
N PRO A 124 -8.73 -3.69 10.58
CA PRO A 124 -7.87 -2.77 11.33
C PRO A 124 -8.27 -2.70 12.81
N GLU A 125 -7.30 -2.54 13.71
CA GLU A 125 -7.54 -2.62 15.17
C GLU A 125 -8.61 -1.63 15.62
N HIS A 126 -8.58 -0.39 15.14
CA HIS A 126 -9.58 0.62 15.50
C HIS A 126 -10.97 0.28 14.94
N VAL A 127 -11.09 -0.39 13.79
CA VAL A 127 -12.39 -0.92 13.30
C VAL A 127 -12.93 -1.99 14.26
N VAL A 128 -12.05 -2.81 14.83
CA VAL A 128 -12.43 -3.78 15.88
C VAL A 128 -12.86 -3.03 17.14
N LEU A 129 -12.11 -2.03 17.58
CA LEU A 129 -12.42 -1.22 18.76
C LEU A 129 -13.75 -0.47 18.60
N ASP A 130 -14.03 0.11 17.43
CA ASP A 130 -15.29 0.80 17.13
C ASP A 130 -16.48 -0.15 17.16
N LYS A 131 -16.33 -1.36 16.60
CA LYS A 131 -17.37 -2.40 16.65
C LYS A 131 -17.59 -2.88 18.08
N LEU A 132 -16.52 -3.08 18.86
CA LEU A 132 -16.61 -3.47 20.26
C LEU A 132 -17.26 -2.37 21.11
N LYS A 133 -16.94 -1.09 20.85
CA LYS A 133 -17.56 0.06 21.52
C LYS A 133 -19.06 0.10 21.27
N LYS A 134 -19.49 -0.02 20.01
CA LYS A 134 -20.91 -0.07 19.66
C LYS A 134 -21.63 -1.25 20.32
N TRP A 135 -21.04 -2.44 20.23
CA TRP A 135 -21.61 -3.64 20.87
C TRP A 135 -21.73 -3.47 22.39
N ALA A 136 -20.70 -2.91 23.05
CA ALA A 136 -20.72 -2.71 24.49
C ALA A 136 -21.75 -1.66 24.93
N GLN A 137 -21.97 -0.61 24.13
CA GLN A 137 -23.06 0.36 24.35
C GLN A 137 -24.45 -0.29 24.23
N GLU A 138 -24.65 -1.13 23.22
CA GLU A 138 -25.92 -1.83 22.99
C GLU A 138 -26.26 -2.85 24.09
N ASN A 139 -25.25 -3.38 24.77
CA ASN A 139 -25.39 -4.40 25.82
C ASN A 139 -25.14 -3.85 27.24
N GLU A 140 -25.02 -2.52 27.40
CA GLU A 140 -24.74 -1.86 28.67
C GLU A 140 -23.54 -2.46 29.43
N ASN A 141 -22.48 -2.81 28.69
CA ASN A 141 -21.28 -3.46 29.24
C ASN A 141 -20.17 -2.45 29.51
N ASP A 142 -20.17 -1.91 30.74
CA ASP A 142 -19.21 -0.89 31.19
C ASP A 142 -17.75 -1.39 31.24
N GLU A 143 -17.53 -2.67 31.50
CA GLU A 143 -16.18 -3.26 31.57
C GLU A 143 -15.50 -3.21 30.20
N VAL A 144 -16.22 -3.58 29.14
CA VAL A 144 -15.70 -3.55 27.77
C VAL A 144 -15.50 -2.12 27.29
N LEU A 145 -16.38 -1.18 27.68
CA LEU A 145 -16.21 0.23 27.35
C LEU A 145 -14.93 0.81 27.95
N GLN A 146 -14.66 0.55 29.22
CA GLN A 146 -13.42 0.98 29.88
C GLN A 146 -12.19 0.37 29.20
N LYS A 147 -12.24 -0.92 28.85
CA LYS A 147 -11.13 -1.58 28.17
C LYS A 147 -10.85 -1.00 26.79
N VAL A 148 -11.88 -0.66 26.02
CA VAL A 148 -11.74 -0.03 24.72
C VAL A 148 -11.15 1.38 24.86
N GLU A 149 -11.59 2.16 25.86
CA GLU A 149 -11.07 3.50 26.15
C GLU A 149 -9.57 3.48 26.52
N GLU A 150 -9.15 2.51 27.34
CA GLU A 150 -7.75 2.28 27.69
C GLU A 150 -6.89 1.95 26.46
N LEU A 151 -7.36 1.02 25.63
CA LEU A 151 -6.63 0.57 24.43
C LEU A 151 -6.51 1.69 23.40
N SER A 152 -7.54 2.52 23.24
CA SER A 152 -7.53 3.67 22.32
C SER A 152 -6.59 4.80 22.74
N ASN A 153 -6.27 4.91 24.03
CA ASN A 153 -5.45 5.99 24.59
C ASN A 153 -3.98 5.60 24.84
N ASN A 154 -3.56 4.40 24.42
CA ASN A 154 -2.20 3.93 24.67
C ASN A 154 -1.16 4.73 23.84
N PRO A 155 -0.28 5.53 24.48
CA PRO A 155 0.68 6.40 23.78
C PRO A 155 1.77 5.62 23.04
N GLU A 156 2.08 4.40 23.47
CA GLU A 156 3.10 3.55 22.83
C GLU A 156 2.62 2.93 21.51
N ARG A 157 1.35 3.15 21.12
CA ARG A 157 0.71 2.59 19.92
C ARG A 157 0.31 3.63 18.86
N ARG A 158 0.70 4.91 19.00
CA ARG A 158 0.40 6.00 18.04
C ARG A 158 1.56 6.31 17.09
#